data_AF-K6UP07-F1
#
_entry.id   AF-K6UP07-F1
#
_cell.length_a   1.000
_cell.length_b   1.000
_cell.length_c   1.000
_cell.angle_alpha   90.00
_cell.angle_beta   90.00
_cell.angle_gamma   90.00
#
_symmetry.space_group_name_H-M   'P 1'
#
loop_
_entity.id
_entity.type
_entity.pdbx_description
1 polymer ?
#
loop_
_entity_poly.entity_id
_entity_poly.type
_entity_poly.pdbx_seq_one_letter_code
_entity_poly.pdbx_strand_id
1 'polypeptide(L)'
;MSEIGVNFGGLAGTHQRVTATVNQMNTQLSDLKSMLAPMVSTWTGEAATSYNEKQRQWDQAAADLNAVLAAIGNAVAQANDGYQSTERANAGRF
;
A
#
# COMPACT_ATOMS: atom_id res chain seq x y z
N MET A 1 -7.14 18.47 23.66
CA MET A 1 -7.59 17.44 22.69
C MET A 1 -7.10 17.69 21.25
N SER A 2 -6.09 18.53 21.00
CA SER A 2 -5.67 18.92 19.64
C SER A 2 -4.50 18.12 19.06
N GLU A 3 -3.53 17.69 19.88
CA GLU A 3 -2.29 17.07 19.42
C GLU A 3 -2.50 15.67 18.80
N ILE A 4 -3.37 14.87 19.42
CA ILE A 4 -3.72 13.53 18.94
C ILE A 4 -4.46 13.59 17.59
N GLY A 5 -5.42 14.52 17.44
CA GLY A 5 -6.16 14.69 16.18
C GLY A 5 -5.29 15.16 15.00
N VAL A 6 -4.32 16.04 15.26
CA VAL A 6 -3.34 16.49 14.24
C VAL A 6 -2.45 15.33 13.80
N ASN A 7 -2.00 14.48 14.73
CA ASN A 7 -1.20 13.30 14.41
C ASN A 7 -1.98 12.29 13.55
N PHE A 8 -3.24 12.03 13.88
CA PHE A 8 -4.10 11.15 13.06
C PHE A 8 -4.39 11.69 11.66
N GLY A 9 -4.64 13.00 11.52
CA GLY A 9 -4.78 13.64 10.21
C GLY A 9 -3.52 13.51 9.36
N GLY A 10 -2.34 13.70 9.97
CA GLY A 10 -1.05 13.47 9.32
C GLY A 10 -0.83 12.01 8.90
N LEU A 11 -1.25 11.05 9.73
CA LEU A 11 -1.15 9.63 9.45
C LEU A 11 -2.08 9.21 8.31
N ALA A 12 -3.33 9.66 8.30
CA ALA A 12 -4.29 9.40 7.22
C ALA A 12 -3.83 9.99 5.87
N GLY A 13 -3.34 11.23 5.87
CA GLY A 13 -2.79 11.86 4.66
C GLY A 13 -1.51 11.18 4.17
N THR A 14 -0.71 10.60 5.06
CA THR A 14 0.46 9.79 4.69
C THR A 14 0.04 8.46 4.08
N HIS A 15 -0.95 7.78 4.67
CA HIS A 15 -1.51 6.53 4.13
C HIS A 15 -2.06 6.70 2.72
N GLN A 16 -2.82 7.77 2.46
CA GLN A 16 -3.35 8.08 1.13
C GLN A 16 -2.23 8.28 0.10
N ARG A 17 -1.17 9.02 0.47
CA ARG A 17 0.00 9.21 -0.41
C ARG A 17 0.71 7.91 -0.72
N VAL A 18 0.98 7.08 0.30
CA VAL A 18 1.63 5.78 0.08
C VAL A 18 0.76 4.86 -0.78
N THR A 19 -0.56 4.84 -0.57
CA THR A 19 -1.50 4.10 -1.42
C THR A 19 -1.46 4.57 -2.88
N ALA A 20 -1.43 5.88 -3.12
CA ALA A 20 -1.30 6.42 -4.46
C ALA A 20 0.03 6.02 -5.12
N THR A 21 1.14 6.09 -4.38
CA THR A 21 2.47 5.65 -4.87
C THR A 21 2.50 4.16 -5.20
N VAL A 22 1.91 3.30 -4.36
CA VAL A 22 1.85 1.85 -4.61
C VAL A 22 0.99 1.55 -5.84
N ASN A 23 -0.15 2.23 -6.01
CA ASN A 23 -0.96 2.09 -7.21
C ASN A 23 -0.19 2.52 -8.48
N GLN A 24 0.53 3.63 -8.41
CA GLN A 24 1.37 4.09 -9.51
C GLN A 24 2.48 3.07 -9.84
N MET A 25 3.13 2.49 -8.83
CA MET A 25 4.14 1.44 -9.00
C MET A 25 3.54 0.19 -9.66
N ASN A 26 2.35 -0.25 -9.22
CA ASN A 26 1.65 -1.39 -9.81
C ASN A 26 1.31 -1.16 -11.29
N THR A 27 0.84 0.03 -11.63
CA THR A 27 0.58 0.42 -13.02
C THR A 27 1.87 0.36 -13.86
N GLN A 28 2.95 0.96 -13.37
CA GLN A 28 4.24 0.94 -14.08
C GLN A 28 4.78 -0.48 -14.29
N LEU A 29 4.63 -1.37 -13.30
CA LEU A 29 5.00 -2.77 -13.43
C LEU A 29 4.12 -3.52 -14.44
N SER A 30 2.81 -3.25 -14.45
CA SER A 30 1.87 -3.82 -15.43
C SER A 30 2.20 -3.36 -16.86
N ASP A 31 2.51 -2.08 -17.03
CA ASP A 31 2.91 -1.51 -18.32
C ASP A 31 4.22 -2.13 -18.80
N LEU A 32 5.21 -2.26 -17.90
CA LEU A 32 6.48 -2.91 -18.19
C LEU A 32 6.27 -4.38 -18.61
N LYS A 33 5.44 -5.14 -17.89
CA LYS A 33 5.11 -6.53 -18.26
C LYS A 33 4.46 -6.60 -19.65
N SER A 34 3.52 -5.71 -19.93
CA SER A 34 2.81 -5.68 -21.22
C SER A 34 3.77 -5.36 -22.37
N MET A 35 4.70 -4.43 -22.14
CA MET A 35 5.73 -4.06 -23.12
C MET A 35 6.74 -5.20 -23.33
N LEU A 36 7.08 -5.95 -22.28
CA LEU A 36 8.03 -7.05 -22.35
C LEU A 36 7.42 -8.36 -22.86
N ALA A 37 6.11 -8.57 -22.75
CA ALA A 37 5.43 -9.79 -23.19
C ALA A 37 5.83 -10.30 -24.60
N PRO A 38 5.89 -9.46 -25.66
CA PRO A 38 6.33 -9.92 -26.98
C PRO A 38 7.84 -10.19 -27.08
N MET A 39 8.68 -9.59 -26.22
CA MET A 39 10.12 -9.89 -26.18
C MET A 39 10.39 -11.18 -25.39
N VAL A 40 9.68 -11.41 -24.30
CA VAL A 40 9.78 -12.61 -23.46
C VAL A 40 9.48 -13.87 -24.26
N SER A 41 8.58 -13.81 -25.25
CA SER A 41 8.30 -14.97 -26.14
C SER A 41 9.48 -15.35 -27.03
N THR A 42 10.42 -14.42 -27.25
CA THR A 42 11.65 -14.65 -28.04
C THR A 42 12.85 -14.99 -27.17
N TRP A 43 12.78 -14.75 -25.86
CA TRP A 43 13.84 -15.09 -24.91
C TRP A 43 13.82 -16.59 -24.63
N THR A 44 14.95 -17.25 -24.84
CA THR A 44 15.11 -18.68 -24.57
C THR A 44 16.22 -18.91 -23.53
N GLY A 45 16.13 -20.01 -22.78
CA GLY A 45 17.15 -20.42 -21.82
C GLY A 45 17.30 -19.49 -20.61
N GLU A 46 18.50 -18.95 -20.42
CA GLU A 46 18.91 -18.22 -19.21
C GLU A 46 18.24 -16.84 -19.08
N ALA A 47 18.02 -16.14 -20.20
CA ALA A 47 17.36 -14.83 -20.23
C ALA A 47 15.90 -14.92 -19.75
N ALA A 48 15.17 -15.96 -20.16
CA ALA A 48 13.81 -16.21 -19.71
C ALA A 48 13.76 -16.52 -18.20
N THR A 49 14.73 -17.27 -17.70
CA THR A 49 14.83 -17.62 -16.27
C THR A 49 15.09 -16.38 -15.41
N SER A 50 16.07 -15.56 -15.79
CA SER A 50 16.40 -14.30 -15.10
C SER A 50 15.23 -13.31 -15.10
N TYR A 51 14.52 -13.19 -16.22
CA TYR A 51 13.31 -12.37 -16.30
C TYR A 51 12.22 -12.84 -15.35
N ASN A 52 11.87 -14.13 -15.37
CA ASN A 52 10.84 -14.69 -14.50
C ASN A 52 11.19 -14.48 -13.02
N GLU A 53 12.48 -14.58 -12.65
CA GLU A 53 12.92 -14.33 -11.30
C GLU A 53 12.74 -12.86 -10.89
N LYS A 54 13.14 -11.91 -11.76
CA LYS A 54 12.90 -10.48 -11.53
C LYS A 54 11.42 -10.17 -11.47
N GLN A 55 10.63 -10.82 -12.31
CA GLN A 55 9.19 -10.66 -12.34
C GLN A 55 8.53 -11.08 -11.04
N ARG A 56 8.94 -12.23 -10.52
CA ARG A 56 8.49 -12.69 -9.20
C ARG A 56 8.95 -11.76 -8.08
N GLN A 57 10.18 -11.25 -8.12
CA GLN A 57 10.71 -10.34 -7.10
C GLN A 57 9.90 -9.05 -6.99
N TRP A 58 9.61 -8.39 -8.11
CA TRP A 58 8.83 -7.15 -8.04
C TRP A 58 7.36 -7.40 -7.68
N ASP A 59 6.78 -8.54 -8.09
CA ASP A 59 5.39 -8.87 -7.74
C ASP A 59 5.25 -9.15 -6.24
N GLN A 60 6.23 -9.84 -5.67
CA GLN A 60 6.28 -10.08 -4.22
C GLN A 60 6.44 -8.75 -3.47
N ALA A 61 7.35 -7.87 -3.90
CA ALA A 61 7.54 -6.58 -3.26
C ALA A 61 6.27 -5.71 -3.29
N ALA A 62 5.55 -5.73 -4.42
CA ALA A 62 4.26 -5.05 -4.54
C ALA A 62 3.20 -5.66 -3.61
N ALA A 63 3.12 -6.99 -3.52
CA ALA A 63 2.19 -7.67 -2.60
C ALA A 63 2.49 -7.33 -1.14
N ASP A 64 3.77 -7.33 -0.74
CA ASP A 64 4.21 -7.01 0.62
C ASP A 64 3.88 -5.55 0.97
N LEU A 65 4.12 -4.61 0.06
CA LEU A 65 3.75 -3.20 0.24
C LEU A 65 2.24 -3.02 0.41
N ASN A 66 1.43 -3.70 -0.40
CA ASN A 66 -0.03 -3.69 -0.27
C ASN A 66 -0.48 -4.26 1.08
N ALA A 67 0.14 -5.34 1.56
CA ALA A 67 -0.18 -5.94 2.85
C ALA A 67 0.14 -4.99 4.01
N VAL A 68 1.30 -4.32 3.98
CA VAL A 68 1.68 -3.31 4.98
C VAL A 68 0.70 -2.13 4.96
N LEU A 69 0.32 -1.65 3.77
CA LEU A 69 -0.65 -0.58 3.62
C LEU A 69 -2.03 -0.94 4.19
N ALA A 70 -2.49 -2.16 3.97
CA ALA A 70 -3.75 -2.66 4.52
C ALA A 70 -3.67 -2.74 6.06
N ALA A 71 -2.56 -3.22 6.61
CA ALA A 71 -2.34 -3.28 8.05
C ALA A 71 -2.36 -1.87 8.68
N ILE A 72 -1.69 -0.89 8.06
CA ILE A 72 -1.72 0.50 8.50
C ILE A 72 -3.14 1.07 8.44
N GLY A 73 -3.85 0.85 7.32
CA GLY A 73 -5.24 1.32 7.17
C GLY A 73 -6.16 0.79 8.26
N ASN A 74 -6.05 -0.51 8.59
CA ASN A 74 -6.81 -1.13 9.66
C ASN A 74 -6.46 -0.53 11.04
N ALA A 75 -5.18 -0.31 11.32
CA ALA A 75 -4.74 0.28 12.59
C ALA A 75 -5.28 1.72 12.76
N VAL A 76 -5.27 2.52 11.68
CA VAL A 76 -5.82 3.89 11.68
C VAL A 76 -7.34 3.87 11.92
N ALA A 77 -8.06 2.96 11.26
CA ALA A 77 -9.51 2.82 11.44
C ALA A 77 -9.87 2.46 12.88
N GLN A 78 -9.20 1.45 13.46
CA GLN A 78 -9.39 1.04 14.85
C GLN A 78 -9.11 2.18 15.84
N ALA A 79 -8.06 2.96 15.59
CA ALA A 79 -7.72 4.10 16.44
C ALA A 79 -8.80 5.22 16.37
N ASN A 80 -9.36 5.47 15.18
CA ASN A 80 -10.45 6.43 15.01
C ASN A 80 -11.73 6.00 15.74
N ASP A 81 -12.10 4.72 15.66
CA ASP A 81 -13.29 4.19 16.35
C ASP A 81 -13.13 4.28 17.88
N GLY A 82 -11.95 3.94 18.40
CA GLY A 82 -11.62 4.08 19.82
C GLY A 82 -11.66 5.53 20.29
N TYR A 83 -11.18 6.47 19.46
CA TYR A 83 -11.22 7.90 19.76
C TYR A 83 -12.66 8.41 19.79
N GLN A 84 -13.46 8.14 18.75
CA GLN A 84 -14.87 8.57 18.70
C GLN A 84 -15.71 7.99 19.83
N SER A 85 -15.46 6.74 20.22
CA SER A 85 -16.14 6.11 21.35
C SER A 85 -15.79 6.81 22.66
N THR A 86 -14.50 7.09 22.89
CA THR A 86 -14.00 7.78 24.09
C THR A 86 -14.51 9.22 24.16
N GLU A 87 -14.49 9.94 23.04
CA GLU A 87 -14.99 11.32 22.95
C GLU A 87 -16.49 11.38 23.23
N ARG A 88 -17.29 10.45 22.66
CA ARG A 88 -18.73 10.34 22.97
C ARG A 88 -19.00 10.01 24.43
N ALA A 89 -18.23 9.10 25.02
CA ALA A 89 -18.38 8.73 26.43
C ALA A 89 -18.03 9.90 27.37
N ASN A 90 -17.04 10.72 27.02
CA ASN A 90 -16.68 11.91 27.76
C ASN A 90 -17.67 13.06 27.54
N ALA A 91 -18.16 13.26 26.31
CA ALA A 91 -19.16 14.27 25.99
C ALA A 91 -20.52 14.00 26.65
N GLY A 92 -20.90 12.74 26.87
CA GLY A 92 -22.11 12.38 27.61
C GLY A 92 -22.00 12.45 29.14
N ARG A 93 -20.82 12.78 29.67
CA ARG A 93 -20.57 12.95 31.11
C ARG A 93 -20.68 14.42 31.58
N PHE A 94 -20.77 15.36 30.65
CA PHE A 94 -21.02 16.78 30.91
C PHE A 94 -22.40 17.17 30.38
#